data_AF-A0A1U7P560-F1
#
_entry.id   AF-A0A1U7P560-F1
#
_cell.length_a   1.000
_cell.length_b   1.000
_cell.length_c   1.000
_cell.angle_alpha   90.00
_cell.angle_beta   90.00
_cell.angle_gamma   90.00
#
_symmetry.space_group_name_H-M   'P 1'
#
loop_
_entity.id
_entity.type
_entity.pdbx_description
1 polymer ?
#
loop_
_entity_poly.entity_id
_entity_poly.type
_entity_poly.pdbx_seq_one_letter_code
_entity_poly.pdbx_strand_id
1 'polypeptide(L)' 'MTITHQDEFTTTHRANTTLLDELAGEAQAYLQLLARHRAGEDVTGELYGSVVHLGTHAGLLGERLIDEAELADALENGLG' A
#
# COMPACT_ATOMS: atom_id res chain seq x y z
N MET A 1 3.99 30.14 -3.68
CA MET A 1 3.55 28.93 -4.42
C MET A 1 3.64 27.68 -3.53
N THR A 2 3.43 27.84 -2.22
CA THR A 2 3.79 26.87 -1.17
C THR A 2 2.58 26.06 -0.68
N ILE A 3 1.37 26.62 -0.82
CA ILE A 3 0.11 26.00 -0.37
C ILE A 3 -0.22 24.74 -1.21
N THR A 4 0.04 24.77 -2.51
CA THR A 4 -0.26 23.65 -3.42
C THR A 4 0.57 22.40 -3.14
N HIS A 5 1.85 22.55 -2.81
CA HIS A 5 2.75 21.42 -2.53
C HIS A 5 2.43 20.75 -1.18
N GLN A 6 1.97 21.53 -0.19
CA GLN A 6 1.59 21.00 1.11
C GLN A 6 0.25 20.25 1.06
N ASP A 7 -0.71 20.74 0.28
CA ASP A 7 -1.97 20.04 0.02
C ASP A 7 -1.75 18.73 -0.75
N GLU A 8 -0.84 18.72 -1.72
CA GLU A 8 -0.43 17.52 -2.47
C GLU A 8 0.23 16.48 -1.55
N PHE A 9 1.21 16.88 -0.75
CA PHE A 9 1.87 16.00 0.21
C PHE A 9 0.87 15.36 1.18
N THR A 10 0.01 16.16 1.81
CA THR A 10 -0.98 15.64 2.78
C THR A 10 -2.00 14.70 2.14
N THR A 11 -2.37 14.95 0.88
CA THR A 11 -3.27 14.08 0.11
C THR A 11 -2.59 12.74 -0.20
N THR A 12 -1.36 12.78 -0.70
CA THR A 12 -0.55 11.59 -1.00
C THR A 12 -0.29 10.75 0.25
N HIS A 13 0.14 11.38 1.35
CA HIS A 13 0.38 10.71 2.64
C HIS A 13 -0.87 9.97 3.15
N ARG A 14 -2.04 10.62 3.09
CA ARG A 14 -3.30 9.99 3.49
C ARG A 14 -3.63 8.79 2.61
N ALA A 15 -3.52 8.93 1.29
CA ALA A 15 -3.79 7.85 0.37
C ALA A 15 -2.84 6.66 0.57
N ASN A 16 -1.56 6.93 0.86
CA ASN A 16 -0.57 5.88 1.15
C ASN A 16 -0.87 5.16 2.46
N THR A 17 -1.33 5.89 3.48
CA THR A 17 -1.78 5.29 4.75
C THR A 17 -2.99 4.39 4.54
N THR A 18 -4.00 4.84 3.78
CA THR A 18 -5.16 4.00 3.44
C THR A 18 -4.74 2.72 2.72
N LEU A 19 -3.85 2.82 1.72
CA LEU A 19 -3.39 1.65 0.97
C LEU A 19 -2.59 0.67 1.87
N LEU A 20 -1.86 1.18 2.86
CA LEU A 20 -1.16 0.35 3.84
C LEU A 20 -2.15 -0.43 4.73
N ASP A 21 -3.24 0.21 5.17
CA ASP A 21 -4.31 -0.46 5.94
C ASP A 21 -5.03 -1.52 5.09
N GLU A 22 -5.28 -1.24 3.81
CA GLU A 22 -5.86 -2.20 2.86
C GLU A 22 -4.95 -3.42 2.68
N LEU A 23 -3.65 -3.20 2.48
CA LEU A 23 -2.64 -4.27 2.41
C LEU A 23 -2.60 -5.12 3.69
N ALA A 24 -2.72 -4.51 4.86
CA ALA A 24 -2.79 -5.25 6.12
C ALA A 24 -4.04 -6.15 6.17
N GLY A 25 -5.19 -5.64 5.71
CA GLY A 25 -6.43 -6.40 5.59
C GLY A 25 -6.31 -7.59 4.62
N GLU A 26 -5.70 -7.36 3.46
CA GLU A 26 -5.44 -8.41 2.46
C GLU A 26 -4.49 -9.49 2.99
N ALA A 27 -3.45 -9.09 3.72
CA ALA A 27 -2.50 -10.03 4.32
C ALA A 27 -3.20 -10.90 5.37
N GLN A 28 -4.09 -10.30 6.17
CA GLN A 28 -4.90 -11.05 7.12
C GLN A 28 -5.84 -12.05 6.41
N ALA A 29 -6.48 -11.65 5.30
CA ALA A 29 -7.33 -12.53 4.51
C ALA A 29 -6.53 -13.70 3.88
N TYR A 30 -5.31 -13.43 3.38
CA TYR A 30 -4.40 -14.47 2.88
C TYR A 30 -4.07 -15.50 3.97
N LEU A 31 -3.76 -15.06 5.19
CA LEU A 31 -3.48 -15.95 6.31
C LEU A 31 -4.67 -16.85 6.66
N GLN A 32 -5.91 -16.34 6.54
CA GLN A 32 -7.11 -17.14 6.73
C GLN A 32 -7.28 -18.19 5.62
N LEU A 33 -7.04 -17.82 4.36
CA LEU A 33 -7.03 -18.78 3.25
C LEU A 33 -5.98 -19.87 3.46
N LEU A 34 -4.79 -19.50 3.92
CA LEU A 34 -3.71 -20.45 4.19
C LEU A 34 -4.08 -21.43 5.31
N ALA A 35 -4.77 -20.96 6.35
CA ALA A 35 -5.29 -21.81 7.41
C ALA A 35 -6.32 -22.83 6.88
N ARG A 36 -7.25 -22.38 6.02
CA ARG A 36 -8.25 -23.26 5.37
C ARG A 36 -7.59 -24.31 4.47
N HIS A 37 -6.61 -23.91 3.66
CA HIS A 37 -5.84 -24.84 2.84
C HIS A 37 -5.14 -25.91 3.67
N ARG A 38 -4.51 -25.51 4.80
CA ARG A 38 -3.88 -26.44 5.74
C ARG A 38 -4.88 -27.37 6.44
N ALA A 39 -6.13 -26.96 6.56
CA ALA A 39 -7.23 -27.81 7.04
C ALA A 39 -7.76 -28.78 5.98
N GLY A 40 -7.24 -28.73 4.74
CA GLY A 40 -7.60 -29.63 3.65
C GLY A 40 -8.66 -29.08 2.70
N GLU A 41 -9.05 -27.80 2.83
CA GLU A 41 -9.94 -27.16 1.86
C GLU A 41 -9.21 -26.87 0.54
N ASP A 42 -9.87 -27.12 -0.59
CA ASP A 42 -9.35 -26.72 -1.89
C ASP A 42 -9.61 -25.23 -2.12
N VAL A 43 -8.61 -24.43 -1.75
CA VAL A 43 -8.58 -22.97 -1.93
C VAL A 43 -7.34 -22.51 -2.70
N THR A 44 -6.77 -23.41 -3.52
CA THR A 44 -5.48 -23.18 -4.19
C THR A 44 -5.55 -21.99 -5.16
N GLY A 45 -6.68 -21.84 -5.85
CA GLY A 45 -6.92 -20.72 -6.76
C GLY A 45 -7.04 -19.38 -6.02
N GLU A 46 -7.76 -19.35 -4.91
CA GLU A 46 -7.89 -18.16 -4.06
C GLU A 46 -6.55 -17.76 -3.44
N LEU A 47 -5.73 -18.72 -3.02
CA LEU A 47 -4.37 -18.45 -2.53
C LEU A 47 -3.50 -17.80 -3.61
N TYR A 48 -3.51 -18.34 -4.84
CA TYR A 48 -2.75 -17.76 -5.94
C TYR A 48 -3.23 -16.33 -6.25
N GLY A 49 -4.54 -16.12 -6.38
CA GLY A 49 -5.11 -14.80 -6.63
C GLY A 49 -4.76 -13.80 -5.53
N SER A 50 -4.83 -14.22 -4.26
CA SER A 50 -4.50 -13.39 -3.11
C SER A 50 -3.02 -12.97 -3.09
N VAL A 51 -2.08 -13.86 -3.45
CA VAL A 51 -0.65 -13.50 -3.55
C VAL A 51 -0.39 -12.49 -4.66
N VAL A 52 -1.01 -12.66 -5.83
CA VAL A 52 -0.86 -11.72 -6.94
C VAL A 52 -1.40 -10.33 -6.57
N HIS A 53 -2.56 -10.28 -5.91
CA HIS A 53 -3.18 -9.03 -5.46
C HIS A 53 -2.31 -8.30 -4.44
N LEU A 54 -1.85 -9.01 -3.39
CA LEU A 54 -0.92 -8.49 -2.39
C LEU A 54 0.35 -7.94 -3.01
N GLY A 55 0.95 -8.68 -3.95
CA GLY A 55 2.16 -8.24 -4.66
C GLY A 55 1.93 -6.97 -5.48
N THR A 56 0.78 -6.87 -6.15
CA THR A 56 0.42 -5.70 -6.95
C THR A 56 0.24 -4.46 -6.08
N HIS A 57 -0.52 -4.58 -4.99
CA HIS A 57 -0.77 -3.46 -4.07
C HIS A 57 0.49 -3.06 -3.30
N ALA A 58 1.34 -4.01 -2.90
CA ALA A 58 2.62 -3.71 -2.26
C ALA A 58 3.58 -2.98 -3.20
N GLY A 59 3.61 -3.39 -4.49
CA GLY A 59 4.37 -2.69 -5.53
C GLY A 59 3.89 -1.25 -5.72
N LEU A 60 2.57 -1.05 -5.86
CA LEU A 60 1.96 0.27 -5.97
C LEU A 60 2.27 1.15 -4.75
N LEU A 61 2.18 0.61 -3.53
CA LEU A 61 2.52 1.36 -2.32
C LEU A 61 4.00 1.75 -2.34
N GLY A 62 4.90 0.86 -2.76
CA GLY A 62 6.33 1.14 -2.87
C GLY A 62 6.62 2.32 -3.81
N GLU A 63 6.00 2.35 -4.99
CA GLU A 63 6.11 3.47 -5.94
C GLU A 63 5.62 4.77 -5.30
N ARG A 64 4.44 4.74 -4.67
CA ARG A 64 3.83 5.93 -4.07
C ARG A 64 4.59 6.47 -2.85
N LEU A 65 5.29 5.63 -2.10
CA LEU A 65 6.14 6.06 -0.99
C LEU A 65 7.40 6.77 -1.47
N ILE A 66 7.91 6.42 -2.66
CA ILE A 66 9.00 7.16 -3.30
C ILE A 66 8.51 8.55 -3.70
N ASP A 67 7.37 8.65 -4.38
CA ASP A 67 6.77 9.94 -4.76
C ASP A 67 6.51 10.83 -3.53
N GLU A 68 6.03 10.25 -2.43
CA GLU A 68 5.80 10.95 -1.17
C GLU A 68 7.10 11.49 -0.56
N ALA A 69 8.18 10.71 -0.60
CA ALA A 69 9.49 11.16 -0.13
C ALA A 69 10.04 12.31 -0.98
N GLU A 70 9.88 12.26 -2.30
CA GLU A 70 10.27 13.35 -3.21
C GLU A 70 9.49 14.65 -2.92
N LEU A 71 8.20 14.55 -2.63
CA LEU A 71 7.38 15.69 -2.21
C LEU A 71 7.83 16.27 -0.86
N ALA A 72 8.20 15.42 0.10
CA ALA A 72 8.73 15.85 1.38
C ALA A 72 10.04 16.64 1.21
N ASP A 73 10.98 16.11 0.42
CA ASP A 73 12.26 16.76 0.12
C ASP A 73 12.05 18.11 -0.60
N ALA A 74 11.11 18.20 -1.53
CA ALA A 74 10.79 19.44 -2.24
C ALA A 74 10.23 20.52 -1.28
N LEU A 75 9.41 20.13 -0.30
CA LEU A 75 8.89 21.03 0.72
C LEU A 75 9.99 21.55 1.65
N GLU A 76 10.90 20.68 2.09
CA GLU A 76 12.04 21.08 2.94
C GLU A 76 12.97 22.06 2.21
N ASN A 77 13.28 21.81 0.94
CA ASN A 77 14.16 22.67 0.14
C ASN A 77 13.50 23.96 -0.36
N GLY A 78 12.17 24.00 -0.46
CA GLY A 78 11.42 25.20 -0.88
C GLY A 78 11.14 26.21 0.25
N LEU A 79 11.45 25.85 1.50
CA LEU A 79 11.31 26.69 2.70
C LEU A 79 12.65 27.30 3.16
N GLY A 80 13.77 26.88 2.55
CA GLY A 80 15.13 27.36 2.82
C GLY A 80 15.54 28.62 2.07
#